data_AF-A0A2R6CXV0-F1
#
_entry.id   AF-A0A2R6CXV0-F1
#
_cell.length_a   1.000
_cell.length_b   1.000
_cell.length_c   1.000
_cell.angle_alpha   90.00
_cell.angle_beta   90.00
_cell.angle_gamma   90.00
#
_symmetry.space_group_name_H-M   'P 1'
#
loop_
_entity.id
_entity.type
_entity.pdbx_description
1 polymer ?
#
loop_
_entity_poly.entity_id
_entity_poly.type
_entity_poly.pdbx_seq_one_letter_code
_entity_poly.pdbx_strand_id
1 'polypeptide(L)'
;MAAGDHDPVDVYEYDDEIRVVADIPNTSRTEIETQCDGRILAIRADRDPRPFLARVDLPAYVDDQSAELSFNNGVLEVRLDRETDPANIGFQ
;
A
#
# COMPACT_ATOMS: atom_id res chain seq x y z
N MET A 1 24.35 -16.92 8.01
CA MET A 1 23.37 -15.98 8.56
C MET A 1 22.76 -15.28 7.37
N ALA A 2 21.54 -15.64 6.99
CA ALA A 2 20.82 -14.88 5.96
C ALA A 2 20.47 -13.54 6.61
N ALA A 3 21.01 -12.45 6.09
CA ALA A 3 20.34 -11.18 6.24
C ALA A 3 18.95 -11.42 5.63
N GLY A 4 17.91 -11.44 6.47
CA GLY A 4 16.57 -11.32 5.96
C GLY A 4 16.54 -9.95 5.29
N ASP A 5 16.68 -9.94 3.98
CA ASP A 5 16.30 -8.81 3.16
C ASP A 5 14.78 -8.73 3.35
N HIS A 6 14.36 -8.07 4.44
CA HIS A 6 12.96 -7.78 4.64
C HIS A 6 12.69 -6.73 3.58
N ASP A 7 11.92 -7.10 2.56
CA ASP A 7 11.38 -6.11 1.65
C ASP A 7 10.81 -4.97 2.50
N PRO A 8 11.09 -3.70 2.15
CA PRO A 8 10.60 -2.55 2.90
C PRO A 8 9.07 -2.42 2.84
N VAL A 9 8.38 -3.41 2.27
CA VAL A 9 6.94 -3.47 2.13
C VAL A 9 6.47 -4.89 2.43
N ASP A 10 5.50 -5.00 3.32
CA ASP A 10 4.83 -6.22 3.71
C ASP A 10 3.35 -6.15 3.38
N VAL A 11 2.78 -7.30 3.00
CA VAL A 11 1.35 -7.45 2.71
C VAL A 11 0.74 -8.43 3.69
N TYR A 12 -0.31 -7.99 4.36
CA TYR A 12 -1.11 -8.79 5.26
C TYR A 12 -2.50 -8.95 4.66
N GLU A 13 -2.91 -10.20 4.44
CA GLU A 13 -4.27 -10.52 4.04
C GLU A 13 -5.11 -10.83 5.28
N TYR A 14 -6.28 -10.19 5.36
CA TYR A 14 -7.32 -10.47 6.34
C TYR A 14 -8.60 -10.92 5.62
N ASP A 15 -9.63 -11.33 6.37
CA ASP A 15 -10.88 -11.86 5.83
C ASP A 15 -11.69 -10.85 5.00
N ASP A 16 -11.59 -9.55 5.27
CA ASP A 16 -12.37 -8.53 4.54
C ASP A 16 -11.50 -7.39 4.00
N GLU A 17 -10.22 -7.31 4.41
CA GLU A 17 -9.29 -6.26 4.01
C GLU A 17 -7.91 -6.81 3.65
N ILE A 18 -7.16 -6.05 2.87
CA ILE A 18 -5.72 -6.22 2.66
C ILE A 18 -5.03 -5.00 3.26
N ARG A 19 -3.98 -5.25 4.03
CA ARG A 19 -3.16 -4.22 4.66
C ARG A 19 -1.75 -4.28 4.12
N VAL A 20 -1.29 -3.18 3.54
CA VAL A 20 0.08 -3.04 3.06
C VAL A 20 0.82 -2.10 4.00
N VAL A 21 1.95 -2.55 4.54
CA VAL A 21 2.80 -1.80 5.46
C VAL A 21 4.14 -1.56 4.80
N ALA A 22 4.57 -0.32 4.69
CA ALA A 22 5.83 0.05 4.06
C ALA A 22 6.70 0.93 4.97
N ASP A 23 7.96 0.56 5.13
CA ASP A 23 8.95 1.30 5.90
C ASP A 23 9.60 2.40 5.05
N ILE A 24 9.17 3.63 5.33
CA ILE A 24 9.57 4.86 4.64
C ILE A 24 10.12 5.90 5.64
N PRO A 25 11.28 5.65 6.27
CA PRO A 25 11.90 6.63 7.16
C PRO A 25 12.32 7.89 6.40
N ASN A 26 12.31 9.02 7.12
CA ASN A 26 12.69 10.36 6.65
C ASN A 26 11.79 10.92 5.54
N THR A 27 10.50 10.57 5.56
CA THR A 27 9.48 11.08 4.63
C THR A 27 8.29 11.62 5.40
N SER A 28 7.54 12.54 4.79
CA SER A 28 6.27 13.04 5.31
C SER A 28 5.08 12.47 4.54
N ARG A 29 3.89 12.38 5.15
CA ARG A 29 2.66 11.92 4.46
C ARG A 29 2.37 12.69 3.16
N THR A 30 2.70 13.98 3.11
CA THR A 30 2.49 14.84 1.93
C THR A 30 3.42 14.54 0.76
N GLU A 31 4.49 13.79 0.99
CA GLU A 31 5.52 13.42 0.02
C GLU A 31 5.31 11.96 -0.46
N ILE A 32 4.20 11.35 -0.08
CA ILE A 32 3.84 9.97 -0.41
C ILE A 32 2.64 9.99 -1.36
N GLU A 33 2.82 9.37 -2.52
CA GLU A 33 1.78 9.10 -3.50
C GLU A 33 1.54 7.60 -3.56
N THR A 34 0.28 7.18 -3.50
CA THR A 34 -0.11 5.79 -3.66
C THR A 34 -1.16 5.66 -4.75
N GLN A 35 -1.03 4.64 -5.59
CA GLN A 35 -1.99 4.34 -6.64
C GLN A 35 -2.32 2.85 -6.58
N CYS A 36 -3.60 2.52 -6.58
CA CYS A 36 -4.10 1.15 -6.63
C CYS A 36 -4.90 0.96 -7.92
N ASP A 37 -4.70 -0.17 -8.60
CA ASP A 37 -5.47 -0.59 -9.79
C ASP A 37 -6.34 -1.82 -9.45
N GLY A 38 -6.72 -2.00 -8.19
CA GLY A 38 -7.48 -3.16 -7.70
C GLY A 38 -6.67 -4.47 -7.57
N ARG A 39 -5.50 -4.59 -8.21
CA ARG A 39 -4.59 -5.75 -8.08
C ARG A 39 -3.15 -5.42 -7.76
N ILE A 40 -2.72 -4.20 -8.05
CA ILE A 40 -1.36 -3.74 -7.83
C ILE A 40 -1.42 -2.44 -7.06
N LEU A 41 -0.72 -2.37 -5.94
CA LEU A 41 -0.48 -1.14 -5.20
C LEU A 41 0.92 -0.61 -5.55
N ALA A 42 0.95 0.60 -6.12
CA ALA A 42 2.16 1.36 -6.35
C ALA A 42 2.32 2.41 -5.25
N ILE A 43 3.47 2.41 -4.59
CA ILE A 43 3.84 3.38 -3.55
C ILE A 43 5.04 4.16 -4.06
N ARG A 44 4.90 5.48 -4.12
CA ARG A 44 5.97 6.41 -4.43
C ARG A 44 6.15 7.36 -3.27
N ALA A 45 7.38 7.54 -2.82
CA ALA A 45 7.72 8.54 -1.82
C ALA A 45 8.90 9.37 -2.31
N ASP A 46 8.75 10.69 -2.29
CA ASP A 46 9.87 11.60 -2.56
C ASP A 46 10.85 11.53 -1.38
N ARG A 47 12.06 11.06 -1.69
CA ARG A 47 13.17 10.90 -0.75
C ARG A 47 14.45 11.39 -1.41
N ASP A 48 15.33 11.96 -0.60
CA ASP A 48 16.65 12.40 -1.03
C ASP A 48 17.70 11.36 -0.60
N PRO A 49 18.64 10.94 -1.47
CA PRO A 49 18.90 11.44 -2.82
C PRO A 49 18.09 10.75 -3.93
N ARG A 50 17.28 9.74 -3.62
CA ARG A 50 16.51 8.99 -4.61
C ARG A 50 15.10 8.70 -4.10
N PRO A 51 14.06 8.89 -4.94
CA PRO A 51 12.71 8.55 -4.56
C PRO A 51 12.57 7.05 -4.33
N PHE A 52 11.73 6.70 -3.37
CA PHE A 52 11.36 5.32 -3.12
C PHE A 52 10.19 4.94 -4.03
N LEU A 53 10.32 3.83 -4.74
CA LEU A 53 9.25 3.25 -5.54
C LEU A 53 9.12 1.78 -5.18
N ALA A 54 7.93 1.40 -4.73
CA ALA A 54 7.55 0.01 -4.52
C ALA A 54 6.31 -0.31 -5.35
N ARG A 55 6.26 -1.53 -5.89
CA ARG A 55 5.09 -2.10 -6.54
C ARG A 55 4.83 -3.43 -5.90
N VAL A 56 3.59 -3.62 -5.48
CA VAL A 56 3.19 -4.75 -4.68
C VAL A 56 1.99 -5.39 -5.35
N ASP A 57 2.14 -6.66 -5.70
CA ASP A 57 1.02 -7.48 -6.18
C ASP A 57 0.16 -7.87 -4.99
N LEU A 58 -1.12 -7.49 -5.05
CA LEU A 58 -2.08 -7.82 -4.00
C LEU A 58 -2.56 -9.27 -4.18
N PRO A 59 -2.72 -10.05 -3.10
CA PRO A 59 -3.13 -11.44 -3.20
C PRO A 59 -4.58 -11.59 -3.67
N ALA A 60 -5.46 -10.62 -3.36
CA ALA A 60 -6.86 -10.57 -3.78
C ALA A 60 -7.18 -9.27 -4.56
N TYR A 61 -8.35 -9.23 -5.20
CA TYR A 61 -8.89 -7.99 -5.76
C TYR A 61 -9.35 -7.08 -4.61
N VAL A 62 -9.12 -5.77 -4.74
CA VAL A 62 -9.49 -4.76 -3.75
C VAL A 62 -10.27 -3.62 -4.39
N ASP A 63 -11.09 -2.96 -3.59
CA ASP A 63 -11.74 -1.70 -3.96
C ASP A 63 -10.70 -0.57 -3.84
N ASP A 64 -10.33 0.05 -4.97
CA ASP A 64 -9.36 1.13 -5.02
C ASP A 64 -9.91 2.45 -4.42
N GLN A 65 -11.23 2.60 -4.34
CA GLN A 65 -11.89 3.76 -3.74
C GLN A 65 -11.92 3.70 -2.21
N SER A 66 -11.87 2.49 -1.64
CA SER A 66 -11.77 2.23 -0.20
C SER A 66 -10.38 2.46 0.40
N ALA A 67 -9.39 2.90 -0.39
CA ALA A 67 -8.01 3.02 0.08
C ALA A 67 -7.84 4.04 1.23
N GLU A 68 -7.50 3.55 2.42
CA GLU A 68 -7.20 4.38 3.59
C GLU A 68 -5.69 4.43 3.86
N LEU A 69 -5.14 5.65 3.92
CA LEU A 69 -3.72 5.92 4.08
C LEU A 69 -3.39 6.50 5.45
N SER A 70 -2.57 5.77 6.21
CA SER A 70 -2.03 6.20 7.51
C SER A 70 -0.51 6.22 7.47
N PHE A 71 0.11 7.28 7.99
CA PHE A 71 1.56 7.38 8.07
C PHE A 71 1.97 7.79 9.47
N ASN A 72 2.78 6.97 10.14
CA ASN A 72 3.19 7.18 11.52
C ASN A 72 4.65 6.78 11.72
N ASN A 73 5.47 7.71 12.25
CA ASN A 73 6.88 7.47 12.58
C ASN A 73 7.73 6.84 11.46
N GLY A 74 7.46 7.19 10.20
CA GLY A 74 8.19 6.60 9.06
C GLY A 74 7.61 5.30 8.54
N VAL A 75 6.47 4.84 9.06
CA VAL A 75 5.77 3.64 8.57
C VAL A 75 4.51 4.09 7.84
N LEU A 76 4.40 3.74 6.58
CA LEU A 76 3.19 3.89 5.78
C LEU A 76 2.33 2.63 5.94
N GLU A 77 1.06 2.84 6.18
CA GLU A 77 0.06 1.80 6.25
C GLU A 77 -1.07 2.15 5.29
N VAL A 78 -1.36 1.22 4.40
CA VAL A 78 -2.45 1.32 3.43
C VAL A 78 -3.43 0.20 3.72
N ARG A 79 -4.68 0.55 4.00
CA ARG A 79 -5.79 -0.40 4.13
C ARG A 79 -6.64 -0.34 2.88
N LEU A 80 -7.02 -1.50 2.39
CA LEU A 80 -7.81 -1.69 1.19
C LEU A 80 -8.86 -2.75 1.49
N ASP A 81 -10.14 -2.43 1.30
CA ASP A 81 -11.20 -3.43 1.42
C ASP A 81 -11.09 -4.43 0.27
N ARG A 82 -11.28 -5.71 0.57
CA ARG A 82 -11.33 -6.73 -0.48
C ARG A 82 -12.58 -6.54 -1.31
N GLU A 83 -12.41 -6.56 -2.63
CA GLU A 83 -13.53 -6.61 -3.56
C GLU A 83 -14.07 -8.04 -3.57
N THR A 84 -14.85 -8.37 -2.54
CA THR A 84 -15.60 -9.63 -2.45
C THR A 84 -17.04 -9.43 -2.95
N ASP A 85 -17.47 -8.17 -3.09
CA ASP A 85 -18.81 -7.81 -3.50
C ASP A 85 -18.80 -7.23 -4.93
N PRO A 86 -19.16 -8.02 -5.97
CA PRO A 86 -19.25 -7.54 -7.35
C PRO A 86 -20.36 -6.48 -7.56
N ALA A 87 -21.03 -6.02 -6.49
CA ALA A 87 -22.06 -4.99 -6.54
C ALA A 87 -21.54 -3.55 -6.37
N ASN A 88 -20.27 -3.32 -6.01
CA ASN A 88 -19.73 -1.96 -5.89
C ASN A 88 -19.18 -1.42 -7.24
N ILE A 89 -19.95 -1.56 -8.32
CA ILE A 89 -19.74 -0.77 -9.54
C ILE A 89 -20.22 0.66 -9.26
N GLY A 90 -19.38 1.43 -8.58
CA GLY A 90 -19.57 2.85 -8.37
C GLY A 90 -19.51 3.60 -9.69
N PHE A 91 -20.65 3.78 -10.37
CA PHE A 91 -20.78 4.82 -11.37
C PHE A 91 -20.75 6.18 -10.65
N GLN A 92 -19.67 6.94 -10.84
CA GLN A 92 -19.60 8.36 -10.49
C GLN A 92 -19.39 9.21 -11.75
#